data_AF-A0A962JTZ3-F1
#
_entry.id   AF-A0A962JTZ3-F1
#
_cell.length_a   1.000
_cell.length_b   1.000
_cell.length_c   1.000
_cell.angle_alpha   90.00
_cell.angle_beta   90.00
_cell.angle_gamma   90.00
#
_symmetry.space_group_name_H-M   'P 1'
#
loop_
_entity.id
_entity.type
_entity.pdbx_description
1 polymer ?
#
loop_
_entity_poly.entity_id
_entity_poly.type
_entity_poly.pdbx_seq_one_letter_code
_entity_poly.pdbx_strand_id
1 'polypeptide(L)'
;MTALPMNPIRRLALATLCLLLGTPSMAAENSIQSERLWLPASASELRPFLQMAVDMALQDENCKDILYARLNEYRTIYEEPTFTILCQKDPKTTFNRVIKITEVDPEYFDKIRASENALDTNRTLSPEIEALRRQLGAPAAPAQPTTGTPAPTAEEDNGHSAEPAAPAAPATSTPPAASH
;
A
#
# COMPACT_ATOMS: atom_id res chain seq x y z
N MET A 1 -45.66 -22.88 -80.13
CA MET A 1 -45.08 -21.58 -80.50
C MET A 1 -44.22 -21.11 -79.33
N THR A 2 -42.97 -20.90 -79.66
CA THR A 2 -41.78 -20.51 -78.91
C THR A 2 -41.93 -19.13 -78.24
N ALA A 3 -41.46 -19.00 -76.98
CA ALA A 3 -40.88 -17.76 -76.45
C ALA A 3 -40.08 -18.04 -75.14
N LEU A 4 -38.75 -18.16 -75.29
CA LEU A 4 -37.73 -17.80 -74.30
C LEU A 4 -37.27 -16.36 -74.65
N PRO A 5 -36.35 -15.71 -73.90
CA PRO A 5 -36.45 -15.20 -72.53
C PRO A 5 -36.03 -13.70 -72.49
N MET A 6 -36.28 -12.97 -71.40
CA MET A 6 -35.41 -11.84 -71.04
C MET A 6 -35.58 -11.46 -69.56
N ASN A 7 -34.61 -11.91 -68.77
CA ASN A 7 -34.01 -11.19 -67.64
C ASN A 7 -33.53 -9.79 -68.16
N PRO A 8 -33.09 -8.77 -67.37
CA PRO A 8 -32.67 -8.85 -65.98
C PRO A 8 -32.83 -7.55 -65.14
N ILE A 9 -32.44 -7.64 -63.86
CA ILE A 9 -31.79 -6.55 -63.10
C ILE A 9 -32.66 -5.35 -62.63
N ARG A 10 -32.50 -5.13 -61.31
CA ARG A 10 -32.59 -3.89 -60.54
C ARG A 10 -33.95 -3.51 -59.95
N ARG A 11 -33.87 -3.27 -58.63
CA ARG A 11 -34.84 -2.64 -57.71
C ARG A 11 -35.78 -3.69 -57.14
N LEU A 12 -35.73 -4.06 -55.86
CA LEU A 12 -35.48 -3.25 -54.69
C LEU A 12 -34.92 -4.19 -53.60
N ALA A 13 -33.70 -3.92 -53.16
CA ALA A 13 -33.26 -4.37 -51.85
C ALA A 13 -34.14 -3.68 -50.81
N LEU A 14 -34.89 -4.42 -50.00
CA LEU A 14 -35.18 -4.05 -48.62
C LEU A 14 -35.90 -5.22 -47.93
N ALA A 15 -35.46 -5.49 -46.70
CA ALA A 15 -36.23 -6.18 -45.67
C ALA A 15 -36.44 -7.69 -45.80
N THR A 16 -35.36 -8.48 -45.71
CA THR A 16 -35.47 -9.79 -45.02
C THR A 16 -34.13 -10.24 -44.41
N LEU A 17 -33.43 -9.33 -43.74
CA LEU A 17 -32.41 -9.69 -42.75
C LEU A 17 -33.12 -9.87 -41.41
N CYS A 18 -33.84 -10.99 -41.26
CA CYS A 18 -34.29 -11.46 -39.95
C CYS A 18 -33.04 -11.83 -39.14
N LEU A 19 -32.52 -10.83 -38.44
CA LEU A 19 -31.99 -10.92 -37.08
C LEU A 19 -31.76 -12.36 -36.62
N LEU A 20 -30.56 -12.84 -36.93
CA LEU A 20 -29.79 -13.67 -36.03
C LEU A 20 -29.99 -13.10 -34.63
N LEU A 21 -30.76 -13.80 -33.81
CA LEU A 21 -30.87 -13.55 -32.39
C LEU A 21 -29.47 -13.64 -31.81
N GLY A 22 -28.80 -12.48 -31.73
CA GLY A 22 -27.72 -12.26 -30.81
C GLY A 22 -28.30 -12.50 -29.44
N THR A 23 -28.05 -13.69 -28.89
CA THR A 23 -28.09 -13.86 -27.45
C THR A 23 -27.10 -12.83 -26.91
N PRO A 24 -27.52 -11.84 -26.11
CA PRO A 24 -26.56 -11.26 -25.19
C PRO A 24 -26.14 -12.45 -24.33
N SER A 25 -24.96 -12.99 -24.60
CA SER A 25 -24.20 -13.65 -23.56
C SER A 25 -24.11 -12.60 -22.47
N MET A 26 -25.02 -12.66 -21.50
CA MET A 26 -24.79 -12.06 -20.21
C MET A 26 -23.55 -12.81 -19.72
N ALA A 27 -22.38 -12.27 -20.05
CA ALA A 27 -21.28 -12.31 -19.13
C ALA A 27 -21.89 -11.77 -17.85
N ALA A 28 -22.30 -12.68 -16.97
CA ALA A 28 -22.49 -12.36 -15.58
C ALA A 28 -21.12 -11.84 -15.17
N GLU A 29 -20.98 -10.53 -15.26
CA GLU A 29 -19.90 -9.81 -14.62
C GLU A 29 -20.04 -10.24 -13.16
N ASN A 30 -19.18 -11.15 -12.73
CA ASN A 30 -19.05 -11.56 -11.34
C ASN A 30 -18.54 -10.32 -10.60
N SER A 31 -19.39 -9.30 -10.46
CA SER A 31 -19.13 -8.13 -9.66
C SER A 31 -19.12 -8.67 -8.24
N ILE A 32 -17.93 -9.00 -7.75
CA ILE A 32 -17.72 -9.37 -6.36
C ILE A 32 -18.30 -8.23 -5.56
N GLN A 33 -19.43 -8.48 -4.89
CA GLN A 33 -20.09 -7.45 -4.11
C GLN A 33 -19.09 -6.98 -3.07
N SER A 34 -18.85 -5.68 -2.98
CA SER A 34 -17.86 -5.11 -2.07
C SER A 34 -18.12 -5.50 -0.60
N GLU A 35 -19.34 -5.92 -0.27
CA GLU A 35 -19.74 -6.46 1.02
C GLU A 35 -19.07 -7.81 1.37
N ARG A 36 -18.68 -8.59 0.36
CA ARG A 36 -17.95 -9.86 0.53
C ARG A 36 -16.45 -9.63 0.82
N LEU A 37 -15.98 -8.40 0.66
CA LEU A 37 -14.59 -7.99 0.88
C LEU A 37 -14.49 -7.26 2.21
N TRP A 38 -13.97 -7.95 3.22
CA TRP A 38 -13.88 -7.39 4.56
C TRP A 38 -12.44 -7.07 4.94
N LEU A 39 -12.23 -5.86 5.45
CA LEU A 39 -10.97 -5.41 6.04
C LEU A 39 -11.26 -4.69 7.36
N PRO A 40 -10.38 -4.82 8.37
CA PRO A 40 -10.46 -3.99 9.56
C PRO A 40 -10.17 -2.53 9.19
N ALA A 41 -10.73 -1.59 9.96
CA ALA A 41 -10.59 -0.16 9.71
C ALA A 41 -9.11 0.30 9.70
N SER A 42 -8.27 -0.34 10.51
CA SER A 42 -6.83 -0.08 10.60
C SER A 42 -6.03 -0.51 9.37
N ALA A 43 -6.64 -1.24 8.42
CA ALA A 43 -5.98 -1.76 7.22
C ALA A 43 -6.76 -1.41 5.94
N SER A 44 -7.48 -0.29 5.96
CA SER A 44 -8.31 0.16 4.83
C SER A 44 -7.50 0.42 3.55
N GLU A 45 -6.24 0.80 3.70
CA GLU A 45 -5.25 0.99 2.63
C GLU A 45 -4.91 -0.30 1.88
N LEU A 46 -5.16 -1.46 2.49
CA LEU A 46 -4.93 -2.76 1.85
C LEU A 46 -6.03 -3.17 0.87
N ARG A 47 -7.11 -2.38 0.75
CA ARG A 47 -8.27 -2.70 -0.09
C ARG A 47 -7.93 -2.94 -1.57
N PRO A 48 -7.06 -2.15 -2.23
CA PRO A 48 -6.67 -2.43 -3.61
C PRO A 48 -5.98 -3.78 -3.75
N PHE A 49 -5.15 -4.16 -2.78
CA PHE A 49 -4.45 -5.45 -2.77
C PHE A 49 -5.38 -6.62 -2.52
N LEU A 50 -6.38 -6.44 -1.65
CA LEU A 50 -7.44 -7.43 -1.46
C LEU A 50 -8.22 -7.66 -2.77
N GLN A 51 -8.55 -6.60 -3.50
CA GLN A 51 -9.22 -6.74 -4.79
C GLN A 51 -8.36 -7.51 -5.79
N MET A 52 -7.09 -7.13 -5.94
CA MET A 52 -6.17 -7.82 -6.86
C MET A 52 -5.95 -9.30 -6.46
N ALA A 53 -5.90 -9.60 -5.16
CA ALA A 53 -5.84 -10.98 -4.67
C ALA A 53 -7.09 -11.77 -5.07
N VAL A 54 -8.27 -11.15 -5.02
CA VAL A 54 -9.53 -11.77 -5.43
C VAL A 54 -9.56 -12.00 -6.94
N ASP A 55 -9.10 -11.03 -7.74
CA ASP A 55 -8.98 -11.19 -9.18
C ASP A 55 -8.04 -12.36 -9.52
N MET A 56 -6.92 -12.49 -8.80
CA MET A 56 -6.00 -13.62 -8.91
C MET A 56 -6.66 -14.95 -8.47
N ALA A 57 -7.51 -14.93 -7.44
CA ALA A 57 -8.24 -16.10 -6.99
C ALA A 57 -9.19 -16.65 -8.07
N LEU A 58 -9.91 -15.75 -8.76
CA LEU A 58 -10.81 -16.08 -9.87
C LEU A 58 -10.10 -16.62 -11.11
N GLN A 59 -8.79 -16.43 -11.24
CA GLN A 59 -8.00 -17.06 -12.31
C GLN A 59 -7.74 -18.56 -12.05
N ASP A 60 -7.99 -19.07 -10.84
CA ASP A 60 -7.92 -20.51 -10.56
C ASP A 60 -9.10 -21.24 -11.21
N GLU A 61 -8.82 -22.28 -11.99
CA GLU A 61 -9.86 -23.10 -12.61
C GLU A 61 -10.79 -23.76 -11.58
N ASN A 62 -10.28 -23.99 -10.36
CA ASN A 62 -11.03 -24.54 -9.24
C ASN A 62 -11.88 -23.50 -8.51
N CYS A 63 -11.69 -22.19 -8.70
CA CYS A 63 -12.47 -21.16 -8.02
C CYS A 63 -13.55 -20.61 -8.96
N LYS A 64 -14.80 -21.04 -8.77
CA LYS A 64 -15.94 -20.63 -9.61
C LYS A 64 -16.59 -19.33 -9.14
N ASP A 65 -16.69 -19.16 -7.83
CA ASP A 65 -17.19 -17.92 -7.20
C ASP A 65 -16.44 -17.64 -5.90
N ILE A 66 -16.50 -16.39 -5.46
CA ILE A 66 -15.89 -15.89 -4.23
C ILE A 66 -17.02 -15.66 -3.23
N LEU A 67 -17.05 -16.49 -2.17
CA LEU A 67 -18.05 -16.35 -1.12
C LEU A 67 -17.69 -15.21 -0.17
N TYR A 68 -16.40 -15.08 0.13
CA TYR A 68 -15.90 -14.12 1.11
C TYR A 68 -14.39 -13.94 0.95
N ALA A 69 -13.87 -12.75 1.22
CA ALA A 69 -12.44 -12.49 1.28
C ALA A 69 -12.09 -11.53 2.42
N ARG A 70 -10.98 -11.79 3.11
CA ARG A 70 -10.52 -10.97 4.24
C ARG A 70 -9.01 -10.90 4.39
N LEU A 71 -8.56 -9.93 5.18
CA LEU A 71 -7.22 -9.97 5.76
C LEU A 71 -7.10 -11.10 6.79
N ASN A 72 -6.01 -11.84 6.69
CA ASN A 72 -5.59 -12.83 7.68
C ASN A 72 -4.72 -12.14 8.72
N GLU A 73 -5.38 -11.65 9.78
CA GLU A 73 -4.72 -10.88 10.85
C GLU A 73 -3.63 -11.69 11.56
N TYR A 74 -3.87 -12.99 11.78
CA TYR A 74 -2.89 -13.84 12.46
C TYR A 74 -1.57 -13.90 11.69
N ARG A 75 -1.61 -14.16 10.38
CA ARG A 75 -0.38 -14.19 9.55
C ARG A 75 0.23 -12.81 9.37
N THR A 76 -0.60 -11.78 9.23
CA THR A 76 -0.14 -10.40 8.99
C THR A 76 0.71 -9.85 10.15
N ILE A 77 0.49 -10.31 11.39
CA ILE A 77 1.26 -9.86 12.56
C ILE A 77 2.67 -10.47 12.61
N TYR A 78 2.86 -11.70 12.11
CA TYR A 78 4.13 -12.44 12.21
C TYR A 78 4.92 -12.49 10.90
N GLU A 79 4.23 -12.31 9.78
CA GLU A 79 4.78 -12.39 8.43
C GLU A 79 4.44 -11.09 7.68
N GLU A 80 4.02 -11.21 6.42
CA GLU A 80 3.53 -10.13 5.58
C GLU A 80 2.00 -10.12 5.50
N PRO A 81 1.37 -8.99 5.13
CA PRO A 81 -0.05 -8.92 4.88
C PRO A 81 -0.51 -10.07 3.96
N THR A 82 -1.47 -10.84 4.45
CA THR A 82 -1.93 -12.05 3.77
C THR A 82 -3.46 -12.04 3.69
N PHE A 83 -4.00 -12.35 2.52
CA PHE A 83 -5.44 -12.43 2.28
C PHE A 83 -5.90 -13.88 2.29
N THR A 84 -7.06 -14.13 2.90
CA THR A 84 -7.75 -15.43 2.85
C THR A 84 -9.05 -15.25 2.09
N ILE A 85 -9.19 -16.04 1.02
CA ILE A 85 -10.27 -15.96 0.06
C ILE A 85 -11.00 -17.30 0.05
N LEU A 86 -12.27 -17.28 0.44
CA LEU A 86 -13.12 -18.47 0.42
C LEU A 86 -13.71 -18.63 -0.98
N CYS A 87 -13.12 -19.56 -1.73
CA CYS A 87 -13.55 -19.95 -3.06
C CYS A 87 -14.60 -21.05 -3.00
N GLN A 88 -15.63 -20.93 -3.84
CA GLN A 88 -16.54 -22.02 -4.16
C GLN A 88 -16.02 -22.80 -5.37
N LYS A 89 -15.78 -24.11 -5.20
CA LYS A 89 -15.34 -24.98 -6.30
C LYS A 89 -16.52 -25.61 -7.03
N ASP A 90 -17.49 -26.07 -6.27
CA ASP A 90 -18.78 -26.57 -6.76
C ASP A 90 -19.87 -26.23 -5.74
N PRO A 91 -21.17 -26.47 -6.03
CA PRO A 91 -22.26 -26.12 -5.11
C PRO A 91 -22.16 -26.74 -3.70
N LYS A 92 -21.33 -27.77 -3.51
CA LYS A 92 -21.16 -28.49 -2.24
C LYS A 92 -19.78 -28.33 -1.63
N THR A 93 -18.77 -27.89 -2.39
CA THR A 93 -17.40 -27.79 -1.90
C THR A 93 -16.84 -26.37 -2.01
N THR A 94 -16.14 -25.98 -0.95
CA THR A 94 -15.45 -24.70 -0.82
C THR A 94 -14.03 -24.94 -0.35
N PHE A 95 -13.12 -24.04 -0.69
CA PHE A 95 -11.75 -24.08 -0.19
C PHE A 95 -11.22 -22.68 0.07
N ASN A 96 -10.26 -22.57 0.98
CA ASN A 96 -9.58 -21.31 1.25
C ASN A 96 -8.34 -21.21 0.36
N ARG A 97 -8.31 -20.17 -0.47
CA ARG A 97 -7.09 -19.73 -1.13
C ARG A 97 -6.42 -18.66 -0.26
N VAL A 98 -5.14 -18.84 0.01
CA VAL A 98 -4.34 -17.90 0.81
C VAL A 98 -3.36 -17.24 -0.14
N ILE A 99 -3.37 -15.92 -0.20
CA ILE A 99 -2.55 -15.12 -1.12
C ILE A 99 -1.83 -14.05 -0.32
N LYS A 100 -0.51 -14.02 -0.40
CA LYS A 100 0.32 -12.99 0.25
C LYS A 100 0.35 -11.71 -0.57
N ILE A 101 0.60 -10.58 0.08
CA ILE A 101 0.66 -9.29 -0.61
C ILE A 101 1.78 -9.24 -1.66
N THR A 102 2.92 -9.90 -1.43
CA THR A 102 4.02 -9.99 -2.41
C THR A 102 3.70 -10.86 -3.62
N GLU A 103 2.73 -11.78 -3.52
CA GLU A 103 2.26 -12.51 -4.71
C GLU A 103 1.50 -11.58 -5.65
N VAL A 104 0.81 -10.59 -5.08
CA VAL A 104 -0.02 -9.64 -5.81
C VAL A 104 0.77 -8.43 -6.29
N ASP A 105 1.64 -7.89 -5.42
CA ASP A 105 2.57 -6.81 -5.72
C ASP A 105 3.97 -7.17 -5.18
N PRO A 106 4.83 -7.78 -6.02
CA PRO A 106 6.17 -8.18 -5.62
C PRO A 106 7.05 -7.04 -5.11
N GLU A 107 6.76 -5.80 -5.53
CA GLU A 107 7.53 -4.60 -5.18
C GLU A 107 6.95 -3.86 -3.95
N TYR A 108 5.91 -4.40 -3.31
CA TYR A 108 5.19 -3.74 -2.22
C TYR A 108 6.12 -3.20 -1.12
N PHE A 109 7.02 -4.05 -0.61
CA PHE A 109 7.94 -3.67 0.46
C PHE A 109 9.00 -2.67 0.02
N ASP A 110 9.42 -2.71 -1.25
CA ASP A 110 10.39 -1.75 -1.78
C ASP A 110 9.74 -0.37 -1.95
N LYS A 111 8.47 -0.31 -2.34
CA LYS A 111 7.69 0.93 -2.41
C LYS A 111 7.50 1.55 -1.01
N ILE A 112 7.19 0.75 0.00
CA ILE A 112 7.09 1.23 1.39
C ILE A 112 8.43 1.78 1.87
N ARG A 113 9.52 1.03 1.68
CA ARG A 113 10.87 1.48 2.08
C ARG A 113 11.27 2.77 1.37
N ALA A 114 10.98 2.89 0.07
CA ALA A 114 11.25 4.11 -0.68
C ALA A 114 10.43 5.30 -0.16
N SER A 115 9.16 5.08 0.20
CA SER A 115 8.30 6.10 0.80
C SER A 115 8.80 6.56 2.16
N GLU A 116 9.22 5.64 3.04
CA GLU A 116 9.78 5.97 4.35
C GLU A 116 11.07 6.78 4.22
N ASN A 117 11.98 6.34 3.36
CA ASN A 117 13.22 7.06 3.08
C ASN A 117 12.95 8.48 2.52
N ALA A 118 11.94 8.64 1.67
CA ALA A 118 11.54 9.94 1.14
C ALA A 118 10.97 10.85 2.25
N LEU A 119 10.19 10.31 3.17
CA LEU A 119 9.67 11.05 4.34
C LEU A 119 10.80 11.50 5.26
N ASP A 120 11.77 10.62 5.54
CA ASP A 120 12.95 10.95 6.36
C ASP A 120 13.85 12.00 5.71
N THR A 121 14.02 11.90 4.39
CA THR A 121 14.75 12.90 3.60
C THR A 121 14.04 14.25 3.67
N ASN A 122 12.72 14.28 3.49
CA ASN A 122 11.93 15.51 3.59
C ASN A 122 12.04 16.15 4.98
N ARG A 123 11.99 15.35 6.03
CA ARG A 123 12.17 15.80 7.42
C ARG A 123 13.54 16.40 7.67
N THR A 124 14.58 15.91 6.99
CA THR A 124 15.96 16.43 7.10
C THR A 124 16.17 17.69 6.27
N LEU A 125 15.54 17.79 5.10
CA LEU A 125 15.63 18.98 4.24
C LEU A 125 14.82 20.16 4.79
N SER A 126 13.71 19.91 5.49
CA SER A 126 12.88 20.96 6.10
C SER A 126 13.65 21.94 7.02
N PRO A 127 14.48 21.49 7.99
CA PRO A 127 15.29 22.39 8.80
C PRO A 127 16.44 23.05 8.03
N GLU A 128 17.00 22.42 7.00
CA GLU A 128 18.02 23.04 6.14
C GLU A 128 17.44 24.18 5.31
N ILE A 129 16.24 23.97 4.74
CA ILE A 129 15.48 25.01 4.03
C ILE A 129 15.14 26.16 4.98
N GLU A 130 14.74 25.86 6.23
CA GLU A 130 14.48 26.88 7.25
C GLU A 130 15.77 27.65 7.66
N ALA A 131 16.91 26.96 7.75
CA ALA A 131 18.20 27.60 8.01
C ALA A 131 18.63 28.54 6.86
N LEU A 132 18.48 28.10 5.61
CA LEU A 132 18.71 28.92 4.43
C LEU A 132 17.78 30.15 4.41
N ARG A 133 16.51 29.98 4.76
CA ARG A 133 15.55 31.09 4.87
C ARG A 133 15.99 32.13 5.91
N ARG A 134 16.52 31.70 7.05
CA ARG A 134 17.08 32.62 8.07
C ARG A 134 18.31 33.35 7.58
N GLN A 135 19.19 32.70 6.80
CA GLN A 135 20.37 33.35 6.22
C GLN A 135 20.00 34.39 5.16
N LEU A 136 19.00 34.10 4.32
CA LEU A 136 18.54 35.01 3.27
C LEU A 136 17.65 36.15 3.81
N GLY A 137 16.98 35.93 4.95
CA GLY A 137 16.15 36.93 5.63
C GLY A 137 16.87 37.79 6.66
N ALA A 138 18.12 37.47 7.00
CA ALA A 138 18.94 38.31 7.86
C ALA A 138 19.51 39.47 7.02
N PRO A 139 19.08 40.74 7.23
CA PRO A 139 19.75 41.86 6.59
C PRO A 139 21.21 41.83 7.01
N ALA A 140 22.11 41.89 6.02
CA ALA A 140 23.54 42.06 6.25
C ALA A 140 23.73 43.33 7.11
N ALA A 141 23.95 43.14 8.41
CA ALA A 141 24.40 44.22 9.25
C ALA A 141 25.73 44.72 8.65
N PRO A 142 25.87 46.01 8.35
CA PRO A 142 27.09 46.52 7.74
C PRO A 142 28.26 46.23 8.67
N ALA A 143 29.29 45.61 8.11
CA ALA A 143 30.55 45.35 8.78
C ALA A 143 31.11 46.67 9.36
N GLN A 144 31.18 46.76 10.68
CA GLN A 144 32.04 47.74 11.33
C GLN A 144 33.47 47.20 11.34
N PRO A 145 34.45 47.91 10.76
CA PRO A 145 35.85 47.55 10.90
C PRO A 145 36.34 48.13 12.23
N THR A 146 36.61 47.28 13.22
CA THR A 146 37.53 47.62 14.31
C THR A 146 38.76 46.75 14.20
N THR A 147 39.74 47.31 13.51
CA THR A 147 41.16 46.99 13.62
C THR A 147 41.61 46.99 15.09
N GLY A 148 42.29 45.93 15.53
CA GLY A 148 43.04 45.94 16.80
C GLY A 148 43.26 44.56 17.40
N THR A 149 44.35 43.91 17.00
CA THR A 149 44.97 42.73 17.67
C THR A 149 46.41 43.17 18.04
N PRO A 150 47.13 42.57 19.01
CA PRO A 150 46.79 41.78 20.22
C PRO A 150 47.44 42.35 21.51
N ALA A 151 47.12 41.81 22.69
CA ALA A 151 48.09 41.22 23.64
C ALA A 151 47.48 40.92 25.03
N PRO A 152 48.04 39.95 25.78
CA PRO A 152 47.35 39.16 26.79
C PRO A 152 47.53 39.68 28.22
N THR A 153 46.66 39.30 29.15
CA THR A 153 46.93 39.37 30.58
C THR A 153 46.29 38.18 31.28
N ALA A 154 47.11 37.55 32.13
CA ALA A 154 46.88 36.31 32.84
C ALA A 154 46.02 36.50 34.10
N GLU A 155 45.69 35.34 34.71
CA GLU A 155 45.27 35.15 36.12
C GLU A 155 43.87 35.69 36.43
N GLU A 156 43.02 35.08 37.25
CA GLU A 156 43.02 33.94 38.18
C GLU A 156 41.52 33.83 38.55
N ASP A 157 40.93 32.64 38.73
CA ASP A 157 39.87 32.55 39.75
C ASP A 157 39.63 31.13 40.25
N ASN A 158 39.42 31.09 41.56
CA ASN A 158 39.36 29.96 42.44
C ASN A 158 38.00 29.25 42.44
N GLY A 159 38.05 27.92 42.48
CA GLY A 159 37.39 27.06 43.48
C GLY A 159 35.89 27.19 43.76
N HIS A 160 35.16 26.07 43.58
CA HIS A 160 34.40 25.46 44.68
C HIS A 160 33.88 24.05 44.34
N SER A 161 34.05 23.15 45.31
CA SER A 161 33.59 21.76 45.37
C SER A 161 32.08 21.56 45.21
N ALA A 162 31.68 20.40 44.66
CA ALA A 162 30.59 19.57 45.21
C ALA A 162 30.57 18.16 44.59
N GLU A 163 31.09 17.17 45.32
CA GLU A 163 30.51 15.80 45.41
C GLU A 163 29.24 15.89 46.31
N PRO A 164 28.38 14.85 46.52
CA PRO A 164 28.19 13.54 45.89
C PRO A 164 26.70 13.24 45.54
N ALA A 165 26.42 12.10 44.89
CA ALA A 165 25.36 11.14 45.29
C ALA A 165 25.03 10.12 44.18
N ALA A 166 25.36 8.86 44.43
CA ALA A 166 24.64 7.72 43.86
C ALA A 166 23.27 7.57 44.58
N PRO A 167 22.28 6.92 43.96
CA PRO A 167 22.03 5.54 44.37
C PRO A 167 21.63 4.56 43.24
N ALA A 168 22.20 3.37 43.39
CA ALA A 168 21.67 2.01 43.21
C ALA A 168 20.38 1.72 42.39
N ALA A 169 20.58 0.80 41.43
CA ALA A 169 19.78 -0.39 41.08
C ALA A 169 18.33 -0.25 40.57
N PRO A 170 17.95 -1.16 39.64
CA PRO A 170 16.90 -2.09 40.04
C PRO A 170 17.24 -3.57 39.81
N ALA A 171 16.73 -4.36 40.73
CA ALA A 171 16.83 -5.80 40.82
C ALA A 171 15.91 -6.52 39.81
N THR A 172 16.41 -7.67 39.36
CA THR A 172 15.73 -8.93 39.01
C THR A 172 14.21 -8.95 38.81
N SER A 173 13.78 -9.56 37.70
CA SER A 173 12.53 -10.32 37.64
C SER A 173 12.78 -11.65 36.93
N THR A 174 12.91 -12.69 37.74
CA THR A 174 12.92 -14.11 37.34
C THR A 174 11.47 -14.58 37.24
N PRO A 175 11.04 -15.24 36.15
CA PRO A 175 9.72 -15.86 36.08
C PRO A 175 9.71 -17.25 36.77
N PRO A 176 8.61 -17.63 37.45
CA PRO A 176 8.45 -18.97 38.00
C PRO A 176 8.10 -19.99 36.92
N ALA A 177 8.82 -21.12 36.92
CA ALA A 177 8.41 -22.32 36.21
C ALA A 177 7.34 -23.04 37.03
N ALA A 178 6.12 -23.08 36.49
CA ALA A 178 5.05 -23.95 36.97
C ALA A 178 5.09 -25.29 36.23
N SER A 179 5.00 -26.37 37.00
CA SER A 179 4.81 -27.74 36.54
C SER A 179 3.43 -27.95 35.92
N HIS A 180 3.35 -28.76 34.86
CA HIS A 180 2.50 -29.96 34.73
C HIS A 180 2.77 -30.68 33.40
#